data_AF-G4Z6J2-F1
#
_entry.id   AF-G4Z6J2-F1
#
_cell.length_a   1.000
_cell.length_b   1.000
_cell.length_c   1.000
_cell.angle_alpha   90.00
_cell.angle_beta   90.00
_cell.angle_gamma   90.00
#
_symmetry.space_group_name_H-M   'P 1'
#
loop_
_entity.id
_entity.type
_entity.pdbx_description
1 polymer ?
#
loop_
_entity_poly.entity_id
_entity_poly.type
_entity_poly.pdbx_seq_one_letter_code
_entity_poly.pdbx_strand_id
1 'polypeptide(L)'
;MAKEKEWYYAVAVGRRPGIYRTWPETEQQIKGFSKAKHEKFLTEDEARQFVKTYQSGNAIDTGNLNADVPRGEDDVEVLSQQLGSMGVRDTIQGGDMWAEELRARHDKHLVSFCAGSAPLNGREGCTAAYAVSFPLENIRTHAMALIDHPTNNRADCLAAKDA
;
A
#
# COMPACT_ATOMS: atom_id res chain seq x y z
N MET A 1 0.64 -40.86 -7.23
CA MET A 1 1.05 -40.68 -5.83
C MET A 1 0.74 -39.24 -5.44
N ALA A 2 -0.05 -39.01 -4.39
CA ALA A 2 -0.35 -37.65 -3.93
C ALA A 2 0.92 -37.09 -3.26
N LYS A 3 1.47 -36.00 -3.80
CA LYS A 3 2.55 -35.27 -3.15
C LYS A 3 1.94 -34.58 -1.93
N GLU A 4 2.33 -34.97 -0.73
CA GLU A 4 1.90 -34.29 0.49
C GLU A 4 2.28 -32.80 0.41
N LYS A 5 1.38 -31.93 0.86
CA LYS A 5 1.58 -30.49 0.81
C LYS A 5 2.56 -30.09 1.92
N GLU A 6 3.84 -30.05 1.58
CA GLU A 6 4.89 -29.56 2.47
C GLU A 6 4.73 -28.04 2.68
N TRP A 7 4.85 -27.60 3.94
CA TRP A 7 4.83 -26.19 4.30
C TRP A 7 6.26 -25.71 4.59
N TYR A 8 6.57 -24.51 4.10
CA TYR A 8 7.84 -23.83 4.37
C TYR A 8 7.60 -22.73 5.38
N TYR A 9 8.31 -22.76 6.51
CA TYR A 9 8.19 -21.77 7.58
C TYR A 9 9.37 -20.81 7.50
N ALA A 10 9.10 -19.56 7.16
CA ALA A 10 10.10 -18.52 7.06
C ALA A 10 10.20 -17.75 8.38
N VAL A 11 11.39 -17.67 8.96
CA VAL A 11 11.72 -16.79 10.09
C VAL A 11 12.56 -15.64 9.55
N ALA A 12 11.95 -14.47 9.44
CA ALA A 12 12.61 -13.25 9.03
C ALA A 12 13.34 -12.56 10.20
N VAL A 13 12.72 -12.56 11.38
CA VAL A 13 13.28 -12.00 12.61
C VAL A 13 13.09 -13.02 13.73
N GLY A 14 14.18 -13.43 14.35
CA GLY A 14 14.20 -14.45 15.40
C GLY A 14 15.63 -14.74 15.83
N ARG A 15 15.82 -15.75 16.69
CA ARG A 15 17.16 -16.19 17.15
C ARG A 15 18.07 -16.56 15.98
N ARG A 16 17.52 -17.33 15.03
CA ARG A 16 18.19 -17.70 13.78
C ARG A 16 17.20 -17.49 12.63
N PRO A 17 17.34 -16.41 11.84
CA PRO A 17 16.56 -16.24 10.62
C PRO A 17 16.88 -17.31 9.58
N GLY A 18 15.88 -17.75 8.83
CA GLY A 18 16.00 -18.84 7.86
C GLY A 18 14.66 -19.46 7.47
N ILE A 19 14.71 -20.52 6.66
CA ILE A 19 13.53 -21.29 6.27
C ILE A 19 13.61 -22.67 6.92
N TYR A 20 12.51 -23.09 7.52
CA TYR A 20 12.36 -24.36 8.23
C TYR A 20 11.22 -25.16 7.59
N ARG A 21 11.26 -26.50 7.72
CA ARG A 21 10.21 -27.38 7.18
C ARG A 21 9.23 -27.87 8.25
N THR A 22 9.52 -27.58 9.52
CA THR A 22 8.71 -28.02 10.64
C THR A 22 8.41 -26.88 11.61
N TRP A 23 7.21 -26.93 12.21
CA TRP A 23 6.82 -25.96 13.24
C TRP A 23 7.70 -26.01 14.49
N PRO A 24 8.10 -27.18 15.05
CA PRO A 24 8.93 -27.22 16.25
C PRO A 24 10.28 -26.50 16.10
N GLU A 25 10.93 -26.63 14.93
CA GLU A 25 12.18 -25.92 14.63
C GLU A 25 11.97 -24.40 14.53
N THR A 26 10.87 -24.00 13.89
CA THR A 26 10.45 -22.60 13.75
C THR A 26 10.16 -21.98 15.11
N GLU A 27 9.36 -22.67 15.95
CA GLU A 27 8.95 -22.23 17.28
C GLU A 27 10.17 -21.97 18.16
N GLN A 28 11.19 -22.84 18.12
CA GLN A 28 12.43 -22.64 18.87
C GLN A 28 13.17 -21.34 18.52
N GLN A 29 13.01 -20.83 17.29
CA GLN A 29 13.66 -19.59 16.86
C GLN A 29 12.90 -18.33 17.26
N ILE A 30 11.58 -18.41 17.40
CA ILE A 30 10.71 -17.26 17.63
C ILE A 30 10.23 -17.15 19.09
N LYS A 31 10.16 -18.27 19.82
CA LYS A 31 9.58 -18.33 21.16
C LYS A 31 10.39 -17.51 22.15
N GLY A 32 9.73 -16.52 22.76
CA GLY A 32 10.33 -15.58 23.70
C GLY A 32 11.29 -14.58 23.04
N PHE A 33 11.32 -14.47 21.72
CA PHE A 33 12.13 -13.47 21.01
C PHE A 33 11.30 -12.21 20.76
N SER A 34 11.78 -11.06 21.24
CA SER A 34 11.07 -9.80 21.07
C SER A 34 10.97 -9.41 19.59
N LYS A 35 9.76 -9.03 19.14
CA LYS A 35 9.47 -8.63 17.75
C LYS A 35 9.82 -9.69 16.69
N ALA A 36 9.69 -10.98 17.01
CA ALA A 36 9.87 -12.05 16.04
C ALA A 36 8.90 -11.89 14.85
N LYS A 37 9.39 -12.13 13.62
CA LYS A 37 8.62 -12.09 12.37
C LYS A 37 8.77 -13.42 11.66
N HIS A 38 7.67 -14.13 11.48
CA HIS A 38 7.65 -15.42 10.80
C HIS A 38 6.32 -15.63 10.06
N GLU A 39 6.35 -16.41 8.99
CA GLU A 39 5.19 -16.72 8.13
C GLU A 39 5.36 -18.13 7.54
N LYS A 40 4.28 -18.79 7.13
CA LYS A 40 4.33 -20.09 6.43
C LYS A 40 3.87 -19.95 4.97
N PHE A 41 4.54 -20.65 4.07
CA PHE A 41 4.33 -20.60 2.64
C PHE A 41 4.19 -22.00 2.05
N LEU A 42 3.62 -22.05 0.84
CA LEU A 42 3.49 -23.29 0.08
C LEU A 42 4.71 -23.59 -0.78
N THR A 43 5.53 -22.58 -1.03
CA THR A 43 6.74 -22.70 -1.85
C THR A 43 7.96 -22.20 -1.11
N GLU A 44 9.12 -22.80 -1.39
CA GLU A 44 10.39 -22.37 -0.81
C GLU A 44 10.79 -20.97 -1.28
N ASP A 45 10.46 -20.62 -2.51
CA ASP A 45 10.80 -19.33 -3.11
C ASP A 45 10.08 -18.16 -2.42
N GLU A 46 8.78 -18.29 -2.13
CA GLU A 46 8.03 -17.29 -1.34
C GLU A 46 8.63 -17.12 0.06
N ALA A 47 8.97 -18.23 0.72
CA ALA A 47 9.62 -18.22 2.03
C ALA A 47 10.99 -17.52 1.98
N ARG A 48 11.77 -17.76 0.93
CA ARG A 48 13.08 -17.15 0.72
C ARG A 48 12.96 -15.66 0.45
N GLN A 49 11.97 -15.25 -0.34
CA GLN A 49 11.71 -13.84 -0.61
C GLN A 49 11.31 -13.11 0.66
N PHE A 50 10.43 -13.69 1.49
CA PHE A 50 10.07 -13.13 2.79
C PHE A 50 11.31 -12.87 3.65
N VAL A 51 12.17 -13.88 3.86
CA VAL A 51 13.40 -13.72 4.64
C VAL A 51 14.32 -12.64 4.05
N LYS A 52 14.50 -12.64 2.71
CA LYS A 52 15.37 -11.69 2.02
C LYS A 52 14.89 -10.24 2.18
N THR A 53 13.59 -9.99 2.08
CA THR A 53 13.00 -8.66 2.29
C THR A 53 13.40 -8.11 3.67
N TYR A 54 13.33 -8.92 4.72
CA TYR A 54 13.67 -8.47 6.07
C TYR A 54 15.18 -8.43 6.38
N GLN A 55 16.02 -9.17 5.64
CA GLN A 55 17.47 -9.19 5.83
C GLN A 55 18.22 -8.10 5.07
N SER A 56 17.68 -7.67 3.92
CA SER A 56 18.39 -6.79 2.98
C SER A 56 18.37 -5.31 3.38
N GLY A 57 18.06 -4.98 4.64
CA GLY A 57 17.78 -3.59 5.07
C GLY A 57 16.49 -3.00 4.47
N ASN A 58 16.00 -3.57 3.37
CA ASN A 58 14.66 -3.36 2.80
C ASN A 58 13.57 -4.08 3.59
N ALA A 59 13.73 -4.16 4.91
CA ALA A 59 12.54 -4.12 5.72
C ALA A 59 11.90 -2.79 5.34
N ILE A 60 10.79 -2.83 4.60
CA ILE A 60 9.84 -1.73 4.69
C ILE A 60 9.46 -1.75 6.16
N ASP A 61 10.19 -0.97 6.94
CA ASP A 61 9.97 -0.78 8.35
C ASP A 61 8.68 0.02 8.43
N THR A 62 7.56 -0.69 8.31
CA THR A 62 6.25 -0.17 8.66
C THR A 62 6.19 0.25 10.13
N GLY A 63 7.25 -0.01 10.92
CA GLY A 63 7.49 0.50 12.26
C GLY A 63 8.25 1.83 12.34
N ASN A 64 8.85 2.33 11.25
CA ASN A 64 9.54 3.63 11.23
C ASN A 64 9.12 4.48 10.02
N LEU A 65 7.83 4.75 9.95
CA LEU A 65 7.27 5.83 9.13
C LEU A 65 7.63 7.24 9.71
N ASN A 66 8.37 7.30 10.82
CA ASN A 66 8.79 8.55 11.50
C ASN A 66 10.16 9.06 11.05
N ALA A 67 10.83 8.39 10.11
CA ALA A 67 11.95 9.00 9.44
C ALA A 67 11.38 10.00 8.44
N ASP A 68 11.64 11.30 8.67
CA ASP A 68 11.58 12.33 7.64
C ASP A 68 12.57 11.93 6.53
N VAL A 69 12.16 11.01 5.66
CA VAL A 69 12.90 10.71 4.43
C VAL A 69 12.71 11.96 3.58
N PRO A 70 13.78 12.73 3.31
CA PRO A 70 13.66 13.93 2.50
C PRO A 70 13.10 13.52 1.15
N ARG A 71 12.05 14.21 0.68
CA ARG A 71 11.54 14.04 -0.69
C ARG A 71 12.70 14.28 -1.65
N GLY A 72 13.18 13.22 -2.30
CA GLY A 72 14.23 13.31 -3.31
C GLY A 72 13.67 13.93 -4.57
N GLU A 73 14.48 14.67 -5.32
CA GLU A 73 14.06 15.21 -6.63
C GLU A 73 13.74 14.08 -7.63
N ASP A 74 14.34 12.91 -7.45
CA ASP A 74 14.12 11.70 -8.27
C ASP A 74 12.80 10.96 -7.94
N ASP A 75 12.11 11.30 -6.83
CA ASP A 75 10.90 10.59 -6.38
C ASP A 75 9.76 10.69 -7.40
N VAL A 76 9.67 11.82 -8.12
CA VAL A 76 8.60 12.05 -9.10
C VAL A 76 8.76 11.13 -10.31
N GLU A 77 9.99 10.93 -10.77
CA GLU A 77 10.27 10.08 -11.94
C GLU A 77 10.05 8.60 -11.59
N VAL A 78 10.51 8.18 -10.41
CA VAL A 78 10.27 6.82 -9.89
C VAL A 78 8.77 6.55 -9.71
N LEU A 79 8.03 7.49 -9.11
CA LEU A 79 6.57 7.39 -8.95
C LEU A 79 5.87 7.32 -10.31
N SER A 80 6.27 8.17 -11.27
CA SER A 80 5.70 8.15 -12.62
C SER A 80 5.94 6.81 -13.33
N GLN A 81 7.12 6.23 -13.20
CA GLN A 81 7.44 4.91 -13.78
C GLN A 81 6.62 3.80 -13.11
N GLN A 82 6.48 3.83 -11.78
CA GLN A 82 5.67 2.87 -11.03
C GLN A 82 4.19 2.98 -11.41
N LEU A 83 3.62 4.19 -11.42
CA LEU A 83 2.23 4.42 -11.83
C LEU A 83 1.99 3.96 -13.28
N GLY A 84 2.93 4.26 -14.19
CA GLY A 84 2.90 3.78 -15.56
C GLY A 84 2.89 2.25 -15.67
N SER A 85 3.70 1.56 -14.86
CA SER A 85 3.74 0.09 -14.81
C SER A 85 2.45 -0.52 -14.24
N MET A 86 1.76 0.20 -13.35
CA MET A 86 0.47 -0.20 -12.77
C MET A 86 -0.70 0.14 -13.69
N GLY A 87 -0.47 0.82 -14.82
CA GLY A 87 -1.50 1.27 -15.73
C GLY A 87 -2.36 2.42 -15.19
N VAL A 88 -1.91 3.11 -14.14
CA VAL A 88 -2.58 4.29 -13.59
C VAL A 88 -2.22 5.49 -14.46
N ARG A 89 -3.21 6.14 -15.09
CA ARG A 89 -3.02 7.30 -15.96
C ARG A 89 -3.58 8.55 -15.31
N ASP A 90 -2.78 9.63 -15.32
CA ASP A 90 -3.13 10.92 -14.71
C ASP A 90 -4.20 11.72 -15.48
N THR A 91 -4.58 11.29 -16.69
CA THR A 91 -5.56 12.04 -17.50
C THR A 91 -6.46 11.07 -18.24
N ILE A 92 -7.76 11.32 -18.12
CA ILE A 92 -8.76 10.75 -19.04
C ILE A 92 -8.61 11.52 -20.35
N GLN A 93 -7.88 10.96 -21.30
CA GLN A 93 -7.89 11.51 -22.64
C GLN A 93 -9.22 11.13 -23.31
N GLY A 94 -9.83 12.09 -24.02
CA GLY A 94 -11.04 11.84 -24.80
C GLY A 94 -10.78 10.68 -25.77
N GLY A 95 -11.55 9.60 -25.64
CA GLY A 95 -11.33 8.32 -26.32
C GLY A 95 -11.11 7.14 -25.37
N ASP A 96 -11.00 7.39 -24.07
CA ASP A 96 -10.97 6.35 -23.06
C ASP A 96 -12.33 5.64 -22.94
N MET A 97 -12.38 4.37 -23.35
CA MET A 97 -13.58 3.51 -23.33
C MET A 97 -14.32 3.54 -21.97
N TRP A 98 -13.57 3.63 -20.87
CA TRP A 98 -14.15 3.65 -19.53
C TRP A 98 -14.90 4.95 -19.21
N ALA A 99 -14.46 6.08 -19.76
CA ALA A 99 -15.13 7.37 -19.58
C ALA A 99 -16.42 7.47 -20.42
N GLU A 100 -16.42 6.91 -21.62
CA GLU A 100 -17.63 6.77 -22.44
C GLU A 100 -18.65 5.85 -21.77
N GLU A 101 -18.21 4.71 -21.21
CA GLU A 101 -19.07 3.80 -20.47
C GLU A 101 -19.65 4.45 -19.20
N LEU A 102 -18.85 5.21 -18.47
CA LEU A 102 -19.31 5.99 -17.32
C LEU A 102 -20.33 7.05 -17.73
N ARG A 103 -20.08 7.82 -18.81
CA ARG A 103 -21.05 8.79 -19.34
C ARG A 103 -22.34 8.12 -19.78
N ALA A 104 -22.27 6.97 -20.45
CA ALA A 104 -23.46 6.24 -20.90
C ALA A 104 -24.29 5.72 -19.72
N ARG A 105 -23.66 5.28 -18.63
CA ARG A 105 -24.36 4.78 -17.43
C ARG A 105 -24.92 5.88 -16.53
N HIS A 106 -24.30 7.05 -16.53
CA HIS A 106 -24.57 8.12 -15.58
C HIS A 106 -24.84 9.46 -16.28
N ASP A 107 -25.41 9.45 -17.47
CA ASP A 107 -25.65 10.63 -18.34
C ASP A 107 -26.44 11.77 -17.67
N LYS A 108 -27.23 11.45 -16.65
CA LYS A 108 -28.05 12.40 -15.87
C LYS A 108 -27.48 12.71 -14.48
N HIS A 109 -26.32 12.18 -14.13
CA HIS A 109 -25.72 12.30 -12.81
C HIS A 109 -24.31 12.87 -12.89
N LEU A 110 -23.98 13.75 -11.95
CA LEU A 110 -22.60 14.12 -11.72
C LEU A 110 -21.86 12.92 -11.10
N VAL A 111 -20.71 12.57 -11.67
CA VAL A 111 -19.87 11.49 -11.15
C VAL A 111 -18.61 12.09 -10.53
N SER A 112 -18.46 11.92 -9.22
CA SER A 112 -17.27 12.30 -8.48
C SER A 112 -16.50 11.08 -8.00
N PHE A 113 -15.18 11.20 -7.97
CA PHE A 113 -14.28 10.24 -7.32
C PHE A 113 -13.64 10.94 -6.13
N CYS A 114 -13.94 10.41 -4.95
CA CYS A 114 -13.53 10.94 -3.67
C CYS A 114 -12.54 9.97 -3.03
N ALA A 115 -11.37 10.46 -2.64
CA ALA A 115 -10.37 9.64 -1.97
C ALA A 115 -9.63 10.45 -0.91
N GLY A 116 -9.52 9.90 0.30
CA GLY A 116 -8.64 10.34 1.36
C GLY A 116 -7.38 9.47 1.46
N SER A 117 -6.30 10.06 1.95
CA SER A 117 -5.09 9.34 2.33
C SER A 117 -4.54 9.95 3.61
N ALA A 118 -4.13 9.11 4.54
CA ALA A 118 -3.50 9.54 5.79
C ALA A 118 -2.23 8.72 6.06
N PRO A 119 -1.07 9.17 5.57
CA PRO A 119 0.21 8.62 6.02
C PRO A 119 0.27 8.65 7.54
N LEU A 120 0.83 7.58 8.15
CA LEU A 120 0.92 7.45 9.61
C LEU A 120 -0.44 7.44 10.34
N ASN A 121 -1.56 7.09 9.67
CA ASN A 121 -2.89 7.07 10.30
C ASN A 121 -2.90 6.35 11.67
N GLY A 122 -3.41 7.05 12.70
CA GLY A 122 -3.46 6.54 14.07
C GLY A 122 -2.14 6.59 14.84
N ARG A 123 -1.11 7.26 14.33
CA ARG A 123 0.20 7.46 14.98
C ARG A 123 0.54 8.94 15.10
N GLU A 124 1.49 9.25 15.98
CA GLU A 124 2.09 10.59 16.07
C GLU A 124 2.77 10.98 14.75
N GLY A 125 2.67 12.25 14.36
CA GLY A 125 3.15 12.71 13.06
C GLY A 125 2.23 12.39 11.87
N CYS A 126 1.02 11.86 12.13
CA CYS A 126 0.03 11.65 11.08
C CYS A 126 -0.25 12.95 10.31
N THR A 127 -0.27 12.82 8.99
CA THR A 127 -0.80 13.84 8.07
C THR A 127 -1.93 13.21 7.28
N ALA A 128 -2.80 14.02 6.70
CA ALA A 128 -3.83 13.52 5.82
C ALA A 128 -4.11 14.53 4.71
N ALA A 129 -4.56 14.04 3.57
CA ALA A 129 -5.04 14.84 2.47
C ALA A 129 -6.18 14.10 1.78
N TYR A 130 -6.99 14.82 1.02
CA TYR A 130 -7.97 14.22 0.13
C TYR A 130 -7.93 14.85 -1.24
N ALA A 131 -8.50 14.13 -2.20
CA ALA A 131 -8.77 14.62 -3.54
C ALA A 131 -10.21 14.32 -3.95
N VAL A 132 -10.77 15.23 -4.73
CA VAL A 132 -12.03 15.08 -5.44
C VAL A 132 -11.78 15.35 -6.91
N SER A 133 -12.20 14.43 -7.77
CA SER A 133 -12.16 14.60 -9.22
C SER A 133 -13.52 14.34 -9.83
N PHE A 134 -13.83 15.06 -10.90
CA PHE A 134 -15.06 14.92 -11.67
C PHE A 134 -14.69 14.50 -13.09
N PRO A 135 -14.38 13.21 -13.32
CA PRO A 135 -13.76 12.76 -14.56
C PRO A 135 -14.59 12.99 -15.82
N LEU A 136 -15.92 13.09 -15.67
CA LEU A 136 -16.82 13.34 -16.79
C LEU A 136 -16.94 14.84 -17.09
N GLU A 137 -16.55 15.68 -16.14
CA GLU A 137 -16.56 17.13 -16.24
C GLU A 137 -15.16 17.64 -16.56
N ASN A 138 -15.04 18.69 -17.36
CA ASN A 138 -13.75 19.31 -17.64
C ASN A 138 -13.32 20.24 -16.48
N ILE A 139 -13.35 19.72 -15.25
CA ILE A 139 -13.04 20.44 -14.02
C ILE A 139 -11.73 19.88 -13.46
N ARG A 140 -10.84 20.78 -13.02
CA ARG A 140 -9.57 20.39 -12.41
C ARG A 140 -9.84 19.63 -11.10
N THR A 141 -9.12 18.53 -10.90
CA THR A 141 -9.07 17.82 -9.62
C THR A 141 -8.76 18.78 -8.47
N HIS A 142 -9.59 18.74 -7.44
CA HIS A 142 -9.39 19.48 -6.21
C HIS A 142 -8.67 18.59 -5.19
N ALA A 143 -7.63 19.09 -4.54
CA ALA A 143 -6.92 18.35 -3.50
C ALA A 143 -6.55 19.29 -2.34
N MET A 144 -6.67 18.79 -1.11
CA MET A 144 -6.52 19.58 0.10
C MET A 144 -5.82 18.77 1.20
N ALA A 145 -4.87 19.39 1.89
CA ALA A 145 -4.24 18.82 3.08
C ALA A 145 -5.08 19.13 4.35
N LEU A 146 -5.22 18.15 5.23
CA LEU A 146 -5.83 18.31 6.55
C LEU A 146 -4.75 18.73 7.54
N ILE A 147 -4.90 19.93 8.09
CA ILE A 147 -4.05 20.45 9.16
C ILE A 147 -4.52 19.92 10.52
N ASP A 148 -5.83 19.93 10.77
CA ASP A 148 -6.42 19.52 12.04
C ASP A 148 -6.92 18.08 12.03
N HIS A 149 -6.57 17.33 13.08
CA HIS A 149 -7.03 15.95 13.32
C HIS A 149 -6.91 15.05 12.07
N PRO A 150 -5.71 14.91 11.50
CA PRO A 150 -5.51 14.16 10.27
C PRO A 150 -5.77 12.68 10.53
N THR A 151 -6.82 12.16 9.90
CA THR A 151 -7.15 10.73 9.92
C THR A 151 -7.70 10.33 8.56
N ASN A 152 -7.55 9.05 8.21
CA ASN A 152 -8.05 8.56 6.93
C ASN A 152 -9.56 8.76 6.80
N ASN A 153 -10.31 8.36 7.84
CA ASN A 153 -11.77 8.49 7.85
C ASN A 153 -12.22 9.94 7.66
N ARG A 154 -11.54 10.90 8.29
CA ARG A 154 -11.86 12.31 8.13
C ARG A 154 -11.55 12.82 6.72
N ALA A 155 -10.42 12.39 6.13
CA ALA A 155 -10.08 12.72 4.76
C ALA A 155 -11.14 12.21 3.77
N ASP A 156 -11.56 10.94 3.90
CA ASP A 156 -12.62 10.37 3.05
C ASP A 156 -13.96 11.11 3.22
N CYS A 157 -14.36 11.41 4.46
CA CYS A 157 -15.60 12.15 4.70
C CYS A 157 -15.55 13.59 4.14
N LEU A 158 -14.41 14.27 4.21
CA LEU A 158 -14.25 15.61 3.65
C LEU A 158 -14.24 15.57 2.12
N ALA A 159 -13.61 14.56 1.51
CA ALA A 159 -13.69 14.35 0.06
C ALA A 159 -15.14 14.23 -0.40
N ALA A 160 -15.92 13.38 0.27
CA ALA A 160 -17.34 13.19 -0.06
C ALA A 160 -18.21 14.42 0.22
N LYS A 161 -17.81 15.27 1.17
CA LYS A 161 -18.54 16.51 1.51
C LYS A 161 -18.27 17.62 0.49
N ASP A 162 -17.06 17.68 -0.04
CA ASP A 162 -16.63 18.72 -0.99
C ASP A 162 -16.97 18.38 -2.44
N ALA A 163 -17.41 17.15 -2.70
CA ALA A 163 -17.91 16.69 -4.00
C ALA A 163 -19.39 17.03 -4.22
#